data_AF-A0AAE1NXG1-F1
#
_entry.id   AF-A0AAE1NXG1-F1
#
_cell.length_a   1.000
_cell.length_b   1.000
_cell.length_c   1.000
_cell.angle_alpha   90.00
_cell.angle_beta   90.00
_cell.angle_gamma   90.00
#
_symmetry.space_group_name_H-M   'P 1'
#
loop_
_entity.id
_entity.type
_entity.pdbx_description
1 polymer ?
#
loop_
_entity_poly.entity_id
_entity_poly.type
_entity_poly.pdbx_seq_one_letter_code
_entity_poly.pdbx_strand_id
1 'polypeptide(L)'
;MLYLQKLPIWIKRIEKGNVANFPSLDEAAGADEELPILTEMKDHLQELIKSFQGYFHHGEVSVEQRWIRDPFLFNLDSMDDSDLMKDDLVELQANDRIRMEFESMQLDMFWCEQLKLFPQLAERALEVLVPFATTYLCEAGFSALLHIKTKARNRLDASDDMRVALSKKEPRFSIIIEEKQQQKSH
;
A
#
# COMPACT_ATOMS: atom_id res chain seq x y z
N MET A 1 7.61 3.45 1.19
CA MET A 1 8.88 3.80 0.53
C MET A 1 9.23 5.29 0.57
N LEU A 2 8.35 6.22 0.15
CA LEU A 2 8.70 7.66 0.07
C LEU A 2 9.14 8.26 1.42
N TYR A 3 8.62 7.75 2.54
CA TYR A 3 9.03 8.13 3.88
C TYR A 3 10.48 7.71 4.19
N LEU A 4 10.91 6.50 3.78
CA LEU A 4 12.28 6.02 3.97
C LEU A 4 13.29 6.88 3.20
N GLN A 5 12.92 7.35 2.00
CA GLN A 5 13.76 8.26 1.21
C GLN A 5 13.87 9.66 1.84
N LYS A 6 12.89 10.07 2.65
CA LYS A 6 12.90 11.35 3.36
C LYS A 6 13.77 11.32 4.63
N LEU A 7 13.90 10.18 5.30
CA LEU A 7 14.66 10.07 6.56
C LEU A 7 16.13 10.54 6.42
N PRO A 8 16.91 10.17 5.37
CA PRO A 8 18.25 10.73 5.16
C PRO A 8 18.26 12.25 4.96
N ILE A 9 17.23 12.80 4.32
CA ILE A 9 17.07 14.25 4.12
C ILE A 9 16.81 14.93 5.47
N TRP A 10 16.03 14.30 6.34
CA TRP A 10 15.70 14.81 7.66
C TRP A 10 16.90 14.78 8.60
N ILE A 11 17.71 13.73 8.57
CA ILE A 11 18.99 13.66 9.28
C ILE A 11 19.90 14.82 8.85
N LYS A 12 20.08 15.04 7.53
CA LYS A 12 20.87 16.16 7.01
C LYS A 12 20.35 17.54 7.42
N ARG A 13 19.04 17.68 7.68
CA ARG A 13 18.44 18.92 8.16
C ARG A 13 18.73 19.12 9.64
N ILE A 14 18.56 18.07 10.46
CA ILE A 14 18.90 18.08 11.90
C ILE A 14 20.39 18.39 12.12
N GLU A 15 21.28 17.81 11.31
CA GLU A 15 22.73 18.11 11.35
C GLU A 15 23.06 19.58 11.07
N LYS A 16 22.15 20.32 10.43
CA LYS A 16 22.26 21.76 10.17
C LYS A 16 21.43 22.60 11.15
N GLY A 17 20.94 22.01 12.24
CA GLY A 17 20.06 22.67 13.21
C GLY A 17 18.66 22.97 12.67
N ASN A 18 18.28 22.44 11.50
CA ASN A 18 16.97 22.68 10.91
C ASN A 18 15.98 21.57 11.33
N VAL A 19 15.02 21.95 12.17
CA VAL A 19 13.98 21.06 12.69
C VAL A 19 12.61 21.26 12.03
N ALA A 20 12.54 21.88 10.85
CA ALA A 20 11.28 22.19 10.15
C ALA A 20 10.41 20.96 9.80
N ASN A 21 10.95 19.74 9.90
CA ASN A 21 10.17 18.50 9.72
C ASN A 21 9.42 18.07 11.00
N PHE A 22 9.67 18.74 12.13
CA PHE A 22 9.14 18.42 13.45
C PHE A 22 8.45 19.68 14.03
N PRO A 23 7.23 20.02 13.58
CA PRO A 23 6.58 21.28 13.93
C PRO A 23 6.46 21.53 15.43
N SER A 24 6.14 20.49 16.21
CA SER A 24 6.05 20.59 17.68
C SER A 24 7.39 20.86 18.36
N LEU A 25 8.50 20.45 17.73
CA LEU A 25 9.85 20.75 18.21
C LEU A 25 10.29 22.14 17.74
N ASP A 26 9.93 22.54 16.52
CA ASP A 26 10.17 23.87 15.97
C ASP A 26 9.47 24.96 16.80
N GLU A 27 8.25 24.68 17.29
CA GLU A 27 7.52 25.55 18.21
C GLU A 27 8.15 25.61 19.62
N ALA A 28 8.80 24.53 20.07
CA ALA A 28 9.43 24.43 21.38
C ALA A 28 10.89 24.94 21.40
N ALA A 29 11.59 24.84 20.27
CA ALA A 29 12.96 25.29 20.06
C ALA A 29 12.98 26.79 19.74
N GLY A 30 12.54 27.60 20.69
CA GLY A 30 12.64 29.06 20.59
C GLY A 30 14.10 29.52 20.59
N ALA A 31 14.64 29.81 19.40
CA ALA A 31 15.79 30.65 19.08
C ALA A 31 17.16 30.43 19.76
N ASP A 32 17.32 29.53 20.74
CA ASP A 32 18.62 29.34 21.38
C ASP A 32 18.96 27.89 21.73
N GLU A 33 20.25 27.64 21.60
CA GLU A 33 21.05 26.50 22.04
C GLU A 33 21.00 25.16 21.27
N GLU A 34 22.22 24.69 21.00
CA GLU A 34 22.60 23.35 20.55
C GLU A 34 22.04 22.31 21.53
N LEU A 35 20.80 21.89 21.30
CA LEU A 35 20.13 20.92 22.15
C LEU A 35 20.79 19.54 22.00
N PRO A 36 21.18 18.88 23.10
CA PRO A 36 21.55 17.45 23.13
C PRO A 36 20.51 16.55 22.43
N ILE A 37 19.26 17.01 22.40
CA ILE A 37 18.13 16.39 21.70
C ILE A 37 18.39 16.22 20.20
N LEU A 38 19.12 17.11 19.52
CA LEU A 38 19.39 16.97 18.08
C LEU A 38 20.24 15.74 17.77
N THR A 39 21.21 15.44 18.65
CA THR A 39 22.03 14.23 18.54
C THR A 39 21.20 12.98 18.80
N GLU A 40 20.40 12.96 19.87
CA GLU A 40 19.49 11.84 20.16
C GLU A 40 18.47 11.60 19.05
N MET A 41 17.93 12.67 18.44
CA MET A 41 17.03 12.57 17.30
C MET A 41 17.71 11.99 16.08
N LYS A 42 18.94 12.41 15.79
CA LYS A 42 19.73 11.83 14.69
C LYS A 42 19.92 10.33 14.91
N ASP A 43 20.34 9.92 16.10
CA ASP A 43 20.58 8.52 16.44
C ASP A 43 19.30 7.71 16.33
N HIS A 44 18.18 8.25 16.84
CA HIS A 44 16.87 7.62 16.72
C HIS A 44 16.42 7.47 15.25
N LEU A 45 16.60 8.49 14.41
CA LEU A 45 16.26 8.38 12.99
C LEU A 45 17.16 7.37 12.26
N GLN A 46 18.43 7.23 12.65
CA GLN A 46 19.32 6.21 12.10
C GLN A 46 18.91 4.80 12.52
N GLU A 47 18.53 4.59 13.78
CA GLU A 47 17.95 3.33 14.25
C GLU A 47 16.64 3.01 13.55
N LEU A 48 15.79 4.02 13.33
CA LEU A 48 14.53 3.88 12.61
C LEU A 48 14.78 3.43 11.17
N ILE A 49 15.78 4.00 10.49
CA ILE A 49 16.20 3.54 9.14
C ILE A 49 16.61 2.05 9.19
N LYS A 50 17.45 1.65 10.15
CA LYS A 50 17.91 0.25 10.28
C LYS A 50 16.74 -0.71 10.56
N SER A 51 15.85 -0.33 11.47
CA SER A 51 14.63 -1.09 11.79
C SER A 51 13.78 -1.26 10.54
N PHE A 52 13.52 -0.17 9.81
CA PHE A 52 12.74 -0.20 8.59
C PHE A 52 13.40 -0.95 7.44
N GLN A 53 14.73 -0.98 7.34
CA GLN A 53 15.41 -1.84 6.38
C GLN A 53 15.03 -3.31 6.62
N GLY A 54 14.96 -3.79 7.86
CA GLY A 54 14.50 -5.14 8.16
C GLY A 54 13.02 -5.39 7.83
N TYR A 55 12.14 -4.41 8.10
CA TYR A 55 10.70 -4.54 7.83
C TYR A 55 10.33 -4.45 6.34
N PHE A 56 11.05 -3.62 5.56
CA PHE A 56 10.71 -3.35 4.16
C PHE A 56 11.64 -4.01 3.14
N HIS A 57 12.68 -4.76 3.55
CA HIS A 57 13.53 -5.54 2.64
C HIS A 57 12.74 -6.54 1.76
N HIS A 58 11.56 -6.96 2.20
CA HIS A 58 10.66 -7.84 1.45
C HIS A 58 9.66 -7.10 0.55
N GLY A 59 9.60 -5.76 0.60
CA GLY A 59 8.63 -4.94 -0.11
C GLY A 59 9.22 -3.97 -1.13
N GLU A 60 10.54 -3.81 -1.19
CA GLU A 60 11.18 -3.19 -2.34
C GLU A 60 11.08 -4.15 -3.52
N VAL A 61 10.16 -3.84 -4.42
CA VAL A 61 10.10 -4.39 -5.78
C VAL A 61 11.54 -4.35 -6.30
N SER A 62 12.18 -5.53 -6.44
CA SER A 62 13.53 -5.65 -7.00
C SER A 62 13.59 -4.83 -8.29
N VAL A 63 14.77 -4.33 -8.68
CA VAL A 63 14.92 -3.67 -9.99
C VAL A 63 14.33 -4.56 -11.10
N GLU A 64 14.49 -5.87 -10.94
CA GLU A 64 13.98 -6.96 -11.79
C GLU A 64 12.46 -7.08 -11.81
N GLN A 65 11.74 -6.47 -10.87
CA GLN A 65 10.29 -6.54 -10.74
C GLN A 65 9.61 -5.22 -11.11
N ARG A 66 10.36 -4.20 -11.53
CA ARG A 66 9.79 -2.89 -11.91
C ARG A 66 8.83 -2.98 -13.10
N TRP A 67 9.03 -3.95 -13.98
CA TRP A 67 8.09 -4.25 -15.08
C TRP A 67 6.69 -4.60 -14.58
N ILE A 68 6.54 -5.10 -13.35
CA ILE A 68 5.22 -5.39 -12.76
C ILE A 68 4.40 -4.10 -12.60
N ARG A 69 5.06 -2.96 -12.34
CA ARG A 69 4.36 -1.67 -12.17
C ARG A 69 4.18 -0.92 -13.47
N ASP A 70 5.18 -0.97 -14.34
CA ASP A 70 5.17 -0.28 -15.62
C ASP A 70 5.88 -1.14 -16.67
N PRO A 71 5.18 -2.13 -17.26
CA PRO A 71 5.78 -3.05 -18.21
C PRO A 71 6.15 -2.36 -19.51
N PHE A 72 5.55 -1.21 -19.86
CA PHE A 72 5.76 -0.50 -21.12
C PHE A 72 6.92 0.51 -21.08
N LEU A 73 7.29 1.01 -19.89
CA LEU A 73 8.47 1.86 -19.70
C LEU A 73 9.67 1.10 -19.13
N PHE A 74 9.55 -0.21 -18.89
CA PHE A 74 10.63 -1.01 -18.35
C PHE A 74 11.77 -1.18 -19.37
N ASN A 75 13.00 -0.92 -18.92
CA ASN A 75 14.18 -1.12 -19.74
C ASN A 75 14.59 -2.60 -19.76
N LEU A 76 14.31 -3.27 -20.88
CA LEU A 76 14.63 -4.68 -21.09
C LEU A 76 16.14 -4.97 -21.09
N ASP A 77 17.00 -3.98 -21.36
CA ASP A 77 18.46 -4.15 -21.28
C ASP A 77 18.95 -4.39 -19.83
N SER A 78 18.12 -4.06 -18.83
CA SER A 78 18.43 -4.33 -17.43
C SER A 78 18.08 -5.75 -16.97
N MET A 79 17.41 -6.52 -17.83
CA MET A 79 17.00 -7.90 -17.57
C MET A 79 17.99 -8.87 -18.23
N ASP A 80 18.32 -9.95 -17.53
CA ASP A 80 19.23 -10.98 -18.04
C ASP A 80 18.69 -11.63 -19.33
N ASP A 81 19.56 -11.83 -20.31
CA ASP A 81 19.19 -12.42 -21.61
C ASP A 81 18.78 -13.90 -21.48
N SER A 82 19.13 -14.56 -20.37
CA SER A 82 18.70 -15.94 -20.09
C SER A 82 17.30 -16.05 -19.48
N ASP A 83 16.69 -14.92 -19.07
CA ASP A 83 15.36 -14.91 -18.48
C ASP A 83 14.28 -15.03 -19.57
N LEU A 84 13.57 -16.15 -19.55
CA LEU A 84 12.51 -16.45 -20.53
C LEU A 84 11.36 -15.44 -20.49
N MET A 85 11.16 -14.71 -19.39
CA MET A 85 10.14 -13.66 -19.31
C MET A 85 10.49 -12.43 -20.15
N LYS A 86 11.75 -12.29 -20.60
CA LYS A 86 12.19 -11.16 -21.42
C LYS A 86 11.50 -11.17 -22.79
N ASP A 87 11.37 -12.34 -23.41
CA ASP A 87 10.68 -12.50 -24.70
C ASP A 87 9.18 -12.16 -24.58
N ASP A 88 8.51 -12.66 -23.53
CA ASP A 88 7.11 -12.34 -23.24
C ASP A 88 6.91 -10.82 -23.04
N LEU A 89 7.84 -10.15 -22.33
CA LEU A 89 7.80 -8.71 -22.14
C LEU A 89 8.03 -7.94 -23.45
N VAL A 90 8.91 -8.41 -24.34
CA VAL A 90 9.11 -7.82 -25.67
C VAL A 90 7.80 -7.88 -26.47
N GLU A 91 7.16 -9.06 -26.50
CA GLU A 91 5.89 -9.23 -27.20
C GLU A 91 4.77 -8.38 -26.60
N LEU A 92 4.71 -8.29 -25.27
CA LEU A 92 3.76 -7.44 -24.56
C LEU A 92 3.99 -5.96 -24.88
N GLN A 93 5.24 -5.47 -24.82
CA GLN A 93 5.60 -4.09 -25.12
C GLN A 93 5.31 -3.70 -26.58
N ALA A 94 5.44 -4.64 -27.51
CA ALA A 94 5.16 -4.42 -28.93
C ALA A 94 3.66 -4.35 -29.27
N ASN A 95 2.77 -4.67 -28.31
CA ASN A 95 1.34 -4.75 -28.55
C ASN A 95 0.59 -3.49 -28.08
N ASP A 96 0.32 -2.57 -29.01
CA ASP A 96 -0.40 -1.32 -28.74
C ASP A 96 -1.80 -1.52 -28.14
N ARG A 97 -2.48 -2.63 -28.48
CA ARG A 97 -3.80 -2.93 -27.92
C ARG A 97 -3.71 -3.21 -26.42
N ILE A 98 -2.71 -3.98 -26.02
CA ILE A 98 -2.46 -4.33 -24.61
C ILE A 98 -1.97 -3.09 -23.85
N ARG A 99 -1.22 -2.20 -24.51
CA ARG A 99 -0.86 -0.89 -23.95
C ARG A 99 -2.08 -0.03 -23.64
N MET A 100 -3.01 0.10 -24.60
CA MET A 100 -4.26 0.84 -24.37
C MET A 100 -5.08 0.21 -23.24
N GLU A 101 -5.13 -1.12 -23.15
CA GLU A 101 -5.77 -1.82 -22.03
C GLU A 101 -5.12 -1.43 -20.70
N PHE A 102 -3.79 -1.50 -20.60
CA PHE A 102 -3.03 -1.11 -19.41
C PHE A 102 -3.33 0.33 -18.95
N GLU A 103 -3.39 1.28 -19.88
CA GLU A 103 -3.69 2.69 -19.58
C GLU A 103 -5.15 2.91 -19.12
N SER A 104 -6.05 1.95 -19.41
CA SER A 104 -7.48 2.06 -19.13
C SER A 104 -7.96 1.36 -17.87
N MET A 105 -7.13 0.51 -17.24
CA MET A 105 -7.55 -0.33 -16.10
C MET A 105 -6.57 -0.28 -14.92
N GLN A 106 -7.01 -0.82 -13.78
CA GLN A 106 -6.14 -0.93 -12.61
C GLN A 106 -5.10 -2.04 -12.80
N LEU A 107 -3.95 -1.89 -12.16
CA LEU A 107 -2.78 -2.75 -12.36
C LEU A 107 -3.05 -4.23 -12.07
N ASP A 108 -3.76 -4.51 -10.98
CA ASP A 108 -4.17 -5.86 -10.59
C ASP A 108 -5.09 -6.49 -11.63
N MET A 109 -6.07 -5.74 -12.12
CA MET A 109 -6.99 -6.19 -13.17
C MET A 109 -6.28 -6.42 -14.50
N PHE A 110 -5.31 -5.56 -14.85
CA PHE A 110 -4.48 -5.74 -16.03
C PHE A 110 -3.76 -7.08 -16.01
N TRP A 111 -3.04 -7.38 -14.93
CA TRP A 111 -2.33 -8.66 -14.82
C TRP A 111 -3.28 -9.86 -14.77
N CYS A 112 -4.48 -9.71 -14.20
CA CYS A 112 -5.51 -10.75 -14.30
C CYS A 112 -5.94 -11.03 -15.75
N GLU A 113 -6.11 -10.00 -16.59
CA GLU A 113 -6.45 -10.20 -18.00
C GLU A 113 -5.28 -10.80 -18.81
N GLN A 114 -4.04 -10.42 -18.48
CA GLN A 114 -2.86 -10.94 -19.16
C GLN A 114 -2.58 -12.42 -18.85
N LEU A 115 -3.21 -13.04 -17.86
CA LEU A 115 -3.14 -14.50 -17.63
C LEU A 115 -3.51 -15.32 -18.88
N LYS A 116 -4.32 -14.76 -19.78
CA LYS A 116 -4.76 -15.44 -21.01
C LYS A 116 -3.70 -15.46 -22.10
N LEU A 117 -2.87 -14.42 -22.18
CA LEU A 117 -1.91 -14.20 -23.26
C LEU A 117 -0.47 -14.44 -22.81
N PHE A 118 -0.14 -14.03 -21.58
CA PHE A 118 1.18 -14.13 -20.98
C PHE A 118 1.07 -14.74 -19.57
N PRO A 119 0.68 -16.04 -19.45
CA PRO A 119 0.36 -16.66 -18.18
C PRO A 119 1.52 -16.64 -17.18
N GLN A 120 2.75 -16.94 -17.62
CA GLN A 120 3.93 -16.96 -16.74
C GLN A 120 4.25 -15.56 -16.20
N LEU A 121 4.23 -14.57 -17.08
CA LEU A 121 4.45 -13.17 -16.72
C LEU A 121 3.37 -12.65 -15.75
N ALA A 122 2.10 -12.92 -16.06
CA ALA A 122 0.98 -12.51 -15.24
C ALA A 122 0.95 -13.20 -13.87
N GLU A 123 1.25 -14.50 -13.80
CA GLU A 123 1.37 -15.24 -12.52
C GLU A 123 2.42 -14.59 -11.64
N ARG A 124 3.60 -14.30 -12.18
CA ARG A 124 4.68 -13.68 -11.42
C ARG A 124 4.33 -12.28 -10.92
N ALA A 125 3.64 -11.49 -11.74
CA ALA A 125 3.12 -10.19 -11.33
C ALA A 125 2.10 -10.32 -10.18
N LEU A 126 1.17 -11.26 -10.28
CA LEU A 126 0.13 -11.48 -9.28
C LEU A 126 0.68 -12.04 -7.96
N GLU A 127 1.71 -12.89 -8.00
CA GLU A 127 2.41 -13.34 -6.78
C GLU A 127 2.96 -12.18 -5.95
N VAL A 128 3.39 -11.10 -6.60
CA VAL A 128 3.87 -9.88 -5.93
C VAL A 128 2.73 -8.98 -5.49
N LEU A 129 1.67 -8.85 -6.29
CA LEU A 129 0.56 -7.93 -6.03
C LEU A 129 -0.47 -8.46 -5.01
N VAL A 130 -0.74 -9.76 -5.00
CA VAL A 130 -1.79 -10.38 -4.18
C VAL A 130 -1.50 -10.31 -2.67
N PRO A 131 -0.27 -10.58 -2.16
CA PRO A 131 0.02 -10.47 -0.73
C PRO A 131 -0.27 -9.09 -0.15
N PHE A 132 -0.08 -8.03 -0.93
CA PHE A 132 -0.43 -6.67 -0.52
C PHE A 132 -1.94 -6.48 -0.37
N ALA A 133 -2.73 -6.97 -1.33
CA ALA A 133 -4.18 -6.88 -1.28
C ALA A 133 -4.76 -7.70 -0.11
N THR A 134 -4.25 -8.91 0.13
CA THR A 134 -4.75 -9.80 1.18
C THR A 134 -4.36 -9.32 2.58
N THR A 135 -3.12 -8.85 2.77
CA THR A 135 -2.68 -8.30 4.06
C THR A 135 -3.48 -7.05 4.41
N TYR A 136 -3.64 -6.12 3.46
CA TYR A 136 -4.46 -4.92 3.67
C TYR A 136 -5.91 -5.26 4.03
N LEU A 137 -6.54 -6.18 3.30
CA LEU A 137 -7.91 -6.61 3.59
C LEU A 137 -8.03 -7.30 4.96
N CYS A 138 -7.03 -8.10 5.36
CA CYS A 138 -6.97 -8.69 6.69
C CYS A 138 -6.84 -7.62 7.78
N GLU A 139 -5.93 -6.66 7.63
CA GLU A 139 -5.75 -5.56 8.59
C GLU A 139 -7.00 -4.68 8.70
N ALA A 140 -7.63 -4.35 7.57
CA ALA A 140 -8.91 -3.65 7.53
C ALA A 140 -10.01 -4.46 8.23
N GLY A 141 -10.05 -5.79 8.00
CA GLY A 141 -10.92 -6.73 8.69
C GLY A 141 -10.76 -6.73 10.20
N PHE A 142 -9.52 -6.83 10.68
CA PHE A 142 -9.20 -6.77 12.10
C PHE A 142 -9.56 -5.42 12.73
N SER A 143 -9.30 -4.32 12.02
CA SER A 143 -9.65 -2.97 12.48
C SER A 143 -11.17 -2.79 12.61
N ALA A 144 -11.93 -3.27 11.63
CA ALA A 144 -13.39 -3.26 11.66
C ALA A 144 -13.93 -4.10 12.84
N LEU A 145 -13.40 -5.32 13.03
CA LEU A 145 -13.78 -6.18 14.15
C LEU A 145 -13.48 -5.51 15.51
N LEU A 146 -12.32 -4.88 15.66
CA LEU A 146 -11.96 -4.16 16.89
C LEU A 146 -12.94 -3.01 17.17
N HIS A 147 -13.31 -2.24 16.14
CA HIS A 147 -14.27 -1.15 16.25
C HIS A 147 -15.69 -1.64 16.60
N ILE A 148 -16.15 -2.74 15.99
CA ILE A 148 -17.46 -3.36 16.30
C ILE A 148 -17.47 -3.83 17.77
N LYS A 149 -16.40 -4.51 18.20
CA LYS A 149 -16.29 -5.05 19.57
C LYS A 149 -16.25 -3.97 20.66
N THR A 150 -15.63 -2.82 20.40
CA THR A 150 -15.58 -1.71 21.36
C THR A 150 -16.91 -0.98 21.50
N LYS A 151 -17.69 -0.87 20.40
CA LYS A 151 -18.98 -0.17 20.39
C LYS A 151 -20.17 -1.05 20.84
N ALA A 152 -20.13 -2.35 20.55
CA ALA A 152 -21.26 -3.27 20.73
C ALA A 152 -21.17 -4.16 21.99
N ARG A 153 -20.61 -3.66 23.10
CA ARG A 153 -20.28 -4.46 24.30
C ARG A 153 -21.47 -5.23 24.92
N ASN A 154 -22.72 -4.94 24.56
CA ASN A 154 -23.89 -5.60 25.15
C ASN A 154 -24.84 -6.32 24.17
N ARG A 155 -24.70 -6.21 22.84
CA ARG A 155 -25.53 -6.94 21.87
C ARG A 155 -24.81 -7.06 20.53
N LEU A 156 -24.86 -8.27 19.96
CA LEU A 156 -24.74 -8.64 18.54
C LEU A 156 -23.58 -9.54 18.12
N ASP A 157 -23.96 -10.45 17.23
CA ASP A 157 -23.12 -11.32 16.42
C ASP A 157 -22.22 -10.48 15.52
N ALA A 158 -20.91 -10.55 15.76
CA ALA A 158 -19.93 -9.79 15.00
C ALA A 158 -19.87 -10.18 13.52
N SER A 159 -20.40 -11.35 13.13
CA SER A 159 -20.35 -11.84 11.75
C SER A 159 -21.11 -10.95 10.77
N ASP A 160 -22.34 -10.55 11.13
CA ASP A 160 -23.20 -9.76 10.25
C ASP A 160 -22.67 -8.33 10.09
N ASP A 161 -22.25 -7.71 11.19
CA ASP A 161 -21.67 -6.37 11.18
C ASP A 161 -20.34 -6.32 10.40
N MET A 162 -19.51 -7.37 10.51
CA MET A 162 -18.29 -7.49 9.71
C MET A 162 -18.59 -7.63 8.21
N ARG A 163 -19.60 -8.40 7.81
CA ARG A 163 -20.00 -8.50 6.40
C ARG A 163 -20.40 -7.14 5.84
N VAL A 164 -21.16 -6.36 6.58
CA VAL A 164 -21.57 -5.01 6.16
C VAL A 164 -20.36 -4.08 6.09
N ALA A 165 -19.50 -4.09 7.11
CA ALA A 165 -18.34 -3.19 7.19
C ALA A 165 -17.28 -3.44 6.12
N LEU A 166 -17.10 -4.69 5.68
CA LEU A 166 -16.08 -5.08 4.70
C LEU A 166 -16.62 -5.21 3.27
N SER A 167 -17.94 -5.20 3.10
CA SER A 167 -18.56 -5.31 1.78
C SER A 167 -18.42 -4.02 0.98
N LYS A 168 -17.95 -4.15 -0.27
CA LYS A 168 -18.01 -3.09 -1.28
C LYS A 168 -19.36 -3.00 -2.01
N LYS A 169 -20.31 -3.90 -1.71
CA LYS A 169 -21.65 -3.89 -2.31
C LYS A 169 -22.49 -2.81 -1.65
N GLU A 170 -23.13 -1.98 -2.47
CA GLU A 170 -24.09 -0.99 -1.99
C GLU A 170 -25.36 -1.70 -1.44
N PRO A 171 -25.78 -1.38 -0.20
CA PRO A 171 -27.04 -1.87 0.33
C PRO A 171 -28.22 -1.36 -0.48
N ARG A 172 -29.21 -2.21 -0.72
CA ARG A 172 -30.48 -1.83 -1.38
C ARG A 172 -31.37 -1.08 -0.40
N PHE A 173 -31.00 0.16 -0.06
CA PHE A 173 -31.67 0.96 0.96
C PHE A 173 -33.17 1.15 0.72
N SER A 174 -33.60 1.30 -0.54
CA SER A 174 -35.01 1.44 -0.90
C SER A 174 -35.87 0.27 -0.39
N ILE A 175 -35.44 -0.97 -0.66
CA ILE A 175 -36.14 -2.19 -0.23
C ILE A 175 -36.14 -2.31 1.30
N ILE A 176 -34.98 -2.05 1.93
CA ILE A 176 -34.83 -2.14 3.40
C ILE A 176 -35.75 -1.15 4.12
N ILE A 177 -35.94 0.04 3.56
CA ILE A 177 -36.83 1.07 4.12
C ILE A 177 -38.30 0.66 3.97
N GLU A 178 -38.68 0.08 2.82
CA GLU A 178 -40.05 -0.40 2.57
C GLU A 178 -40.44 -1.58 3.48
N GLU A 179 -39.51 -2.50 3.76
CA GLU A 179 -39.76 -3.69 4.59
C GLU A 179 -39.74 -3.40 6.10
N LYS A 180 -39.19 -2.26 6.54
CA LYS A 180 -39.17 -1.89 7.96
C LYS A 180 -40.53 -1.37 8.42
N GLN A 181 -41.35 -2.24 9.01
CA GLN A 181 -42.51 -1.80 9.80
C GLN A 181 -42.07 -0.97 11.01
N GLN A 182 -42.60 0.25 11.13
CA GLN A 182 -42.51 1.04 12.36
C GLN A 182 -43.15 0.25 13.50
N GLN A 183 -42.33 -0.17 14.47
CA GLN A 183 -42.83 -0.67 15.74
C GLN A 183 -43.55 0.48 16.44
N LYS A 184 -44.89 0.49 16.39
CA LYS A 184 -45.67 1.42 17.21
C LYS A 184 -45.48 0.99 18.67
N SER A 185 -44.86 1.86 19.45
CA SER A 185 -44.78 1.65 20.90
C SER A 185 -46.20 1.65 21.46
N HIS A 186 -46.51 0.64 22.28
CA HIS A 186 -47.75 0.53 23.03
C HIS A 186 -47.73 1.41 24.28
#